data_AF-A0A844EIQ3-F1
#
_entry.id   AF-A0A844EIQ3-F1
#
_cell.length_a   1.000
_cell.length_b   1.000
_cell.length_c   1.000
_cell.angle_alpha   90.00
_cell.angle_beta   90.00
_cell.angle_gamma   90.00
#
_symmetry.space_group_name_H-M   'P 1'
#
loop_
_entity.id
_entity.type
_entity.pdbx_description
1 polymer ?
#
loop_
_entity_poly.entity_id
_entity_poly.type
_entity_poly.pdbx_seq_one_letter_code
_entity_poly.pdbx_strand_id
1 'polypeptide(L)'
;QIATTDIGRDKKLQIVSGSPNMREHIKVVVALSGAMMPDGQIIWPGELRGVKSEGMICSGRELALPNAPQVPGALILPDDYQVGTAFDFKKA
;
A
#
# COMPACT_ATOMS: atom_id res chain seq x y z
N GLN A 1 -3.38 9.88 -8.16
CA GLN A 1 -4.81 9.55 -8.05
C GLN A 1 -5.15 9.44 -6.57
N ILE A 2 -6.36 9.85 -6.18
CA ILE A 2 -6.84 9.69 -4.81
C ILE A 2 -7.58 8.35 -4.76
N ALA A 3 -7.10 7.43 -3.93
CA ALA A 3 -7.72 6.12 -3.75
C ALA A 3 -8.26 6.01 -2.32
N THR A 4 -9.54 5.67 -2.20
CA THR A 4 -10.16 5.32 -0.92
C THR A 4 -9.88 3.84 -0.67
N THR A 5 -8.95 3.55 0.23
CA THR A 5 -8.52 2.17 0.49
C THR A 5 -9.10 1.69 1.81
N ASP A 6 -9.76 0.54 1.78
CA ASP A 6 -10.23 -0.13 2.99
C ASP A 6 -9.05 -0.83 3.66
N ILE A 7 -8.76 -0.48 4.91
CA ILE A 7 -7.66 -1.08 5.69
C ILE A 7 -8.18 -2.10 6.72
N GLY A 8 -9.45 -2.50 6.60
CA GLY A 8 -10.13 -3.33 7.57
C GLY A 8 -10.46 -2.57 8.85
N ARG A 9 -11.05 -3.27 9.82
CA ARG A 9 -11.52 -2.69 11.10
C ARG A 9 -12.54 -1.55 10.92
N ASP A 10 -13.36 -1.63 9.87
CA ASP A 10 -14.37 -0.62 9.51
C ASP A 10 -13.80 0.78 9.22
N LYS A 11 -12.51 0.85 8.86
CA LYS A 11 -11.83 2.11 8.54
C LYS A 11 -11.40 2.14 7.08
N LYS A 12 -11.76 3.23 6.41
CA LYS A 12 -11.30 3.58 5.07
C LYS A 12 -10.35 4.75 5.19
N LEU A 13 -9.16 4.60 4.60
CA LEU A 13 -8.17 5.66 4.55
C LEU A 13 -8.11 6.24 3.15
N GLN A 14 -7.91 7.54 3.09
CA GLN A 14 -7.64 8.23 1.85
C GLN A 14 -6.13 8.21 1.61
N ILE A 15 -5.74 7.67 0.46
CA ILE A 15 -4.32 7.51 0.09
C ILE A 15 -4.12 8.04 -1.31
N VAL A 16 -3.13 8.91 -1.46
CA VAL A 16 -2.74 9.42 -2.76
C VAL A 16 -1.69 8.48 -3.35
N SER A 17 -2.00 7.83 -4.47
CA SER A 17 -1.07 6.96 -5.18
C SER A 17 -0.83 7.44 -6.60
N GLY A 18 0.44 7.41 -7.02
CA GLY A 18 0.87 7.71 -8.39
C GLY A 18 0.99 6.48 -9.28
N SER A 19 0.72 5.28 -8.75
CA SER A 19 0.97 4.03 -9.47
C SER A 19 0.08 3.90 -10.72
N PRO A 20 0.62 3.56 -11.89
CA PRO A 20 -0.14 3.47 -13.14
C PRO A 20 -1.12 2.28 -13.16
N ASN A 21 -0.88 1.29 -12.31
CA ASN A 21 -1.68 0.05 -12.22
C ASN A 21 -2.80 0.11 -11.15
N MET A 22 -3.13 1.31 -10.63
CA MET A 22 -4.26 1.46 -9.71
C MET A 22 -5.58 1.19 -10.43
N ARG A 23 -6.40 0.31 -9.86
CA ARG A 23 -7.72 -0.06 -10.35
C ARG A 23 -8.70 -0.13 -9.18
N GLU A 24 -9.99 -0.13 -9.46
CA GLU A 24 -11.01 -0.36 -8.45
C GLU A 24 -11.06 -1.85 -8.09
N HIS A 25 -11.50 -2.19 -6.87
CA HIS A 25 -11.66 -3.57 -6.40
C HIS A 25 -10.40 -4.45 -6.40
N ILE A 26 -9.22 -3.85 -6.26
CA ILE A 26 -7.97 -4.59 -6.08
C ILE A 26 -7.55 -4.62 -4.62
N LYS A 27 -6.86 -5.69 -4.23
CA LYS A 27 -6.17 -5.75 -2.94
C LYS A 27 -4.75 -5.27 -3.11
N VAL A 28 -4.30 -4.37 -2.24
CA VAL A 28 -2.96 -3.80 -2.28
C VAL A 28 -2.35 -3.77 -0.89
N VAL A 29 -1.02 -3.68 -0.85
CA VAL A 29 -0.32 -3.44 0.41
C VAL A 29 -0.32 -1.95 0.70
N VAL A 30 -0.83 -1.60 1.88
CA VAL A 30 -0.81 -0.24 2.40
C VAL A 30 0.13 -0.17 3.59
N ALA A 31 1.09 0.73 3.52
CA ALA A 31 1.84 1.16 4.67
C ALA A 31 1.10 2.29 5.39
N LEU A 32 0.69 2.03 6.62
CA LEU A 32 0.05 3.02 7.48
C LEU A 32 1.07 4.03 8.01
N SER A 33 0.60 5.18 8.46
CA SER A 33 1.42 6.11 9.23
C SER A 33 2.04 5.43 10.46
N GLY A 34 3.35 5.62 10.64
CA GLY A 34 4.17 4.95 11.63
C GLY A 34 4.68 3.57 11.23
N ALA A 35 4.29 3.03 10.06
CA ALA A 35 4.82 1.76 9.58
C ALA A 35 6.28 1.91 9.13
N MET A 36 7.11 0.93 9.51
CA MET A 36 8.50 0.83 9.07
C MET A 36 8.57 -0.04 7.83
N MET A 37 9.10 0.51 6.75
CA MET A 37 9.41 -0.22 5.52
C MET A 37 10.63 -1.12 5.72
N PRO A 38 10.74 -2.22 4.96
CA PRO A 38 11.91 -3.10 5.01
C PRO A 38 13.20 -2.39 4.56
N ASP A 39 13.09 -1.29 3.80
CA ASP A 39 14.20 -0.40 3.44
C ASP A 39 14.69 0.49 4.62
N GLY A 40 13.98 0.46 5.76
CA GLY A 40 14.28 1.28 6.95
C GLY A 40 13.56 2.64 6.97
N GLN A 41 12.78 2.96 5.94
CA GLN A 41 12.01 4.19 5.87
C GLN A 41 10.74 4.11 6.73
N ILE A 42 10.46 5.13 7.53
CA ILE A 42 9.22 5.22 8.32
C ILE A 42 8.23 6.08 7.55
N ILE A 43 7.00 5.57 7.37
CA ILE A 43 5.93 6.32 6.73
C ILE A 43 5.35 7.30 7.73
N TRP A 44 5.31 8.58 7.36
CA TRP A 44 4.70 9.63 8.16
C TRP A 44 3.38 10.08 7.53
N PRO A 45 2.36 10.40 8.36
CA PRO A 45 1.15 11.02 7.83
C PRO A 45 1.51 12.39 7.28
N GLY A 46 1.02 12.68 6.08
CA GLY A 46 1.35 13.92 5.39
C GLY A 46 0.21 14.38 4.49
N GLU A 47 0.36 15.60 3.98
CA GLU A 47 -0.57 16.17 3.02
C GLU A 47 0.13 16.32 1.68
N LEU A 48 -0.39 15.66 0.65
CA LEU A 48 0.14 15.76 -0.70
C LEU A 48 -0.82 16.58 -1.54
N ARG A 49 -0.37 17.75 -2.02
CA ARG A 49 -1.17 18.66 -2.88
C ARG A 49 -2.53 19.06 -2.28
N GLY A 50 -2.58 19.34 -0.97
CA GLY A 50 -3.83 19.71 -0.28
C GLY A 50 -4.72 18.53 0.11
N VAL A 51 -4.24 17.29 -0.11
CA VAL A 51 -4.99 16.07 0.17
C VAL A 51 -4.27 15.27 1.25
N LYS A 52 -4.97 15.01 2.36
CA LYS A 52 -4.45 14.16 3.43
C LYS A 52 -4.23 12.74 2.91
N SER A 53 -3.02 12.23 3.10
CA SER A 53 -2.66 10.85 2.81
C SER A 53 -2.27 10.18 4.13
N GLU A 54 -3.09 9.24 4.59
CA GLU A 54 -2.89 8.53 5.86
C GLU A 54 -2.06 7.25 5.71
N GLY A 55 -1.36 7.13 4.57
CA GLY A 55 -0.48 6.02 4.27
C GLY A 55 0.13 6.15 2.88
N MET A 56 0.77 5.07 2.47
CA MET A 56 1.39 4.89 1.16
C MET A 56 1.00 3.52 0.61
N ILE A 57 0.62 3.45 -0.67
CA ILE A 57 0.46 2.18 -1.36
C ILE A 57 1.83 1.71 -1.80
N CYS A 58 2.23 0.51 -1.35
CA CYS A 58 3.56 -0.02 -1.62
C CYS A 58 3.58 -0.87 -2.88
N SER A 59 4.69 -0.79 -3.61
CA SER A 59 5.01 -1.72 -4.69
C SER A 59 5.81 -2.92 -4.15
N GLY A 60 5.84 -4.03 -4.90
CA GLY A 60 6.60 -5.22 -4.48
C GLY A 60 8.11 -4.94 -4.31
N ARG A 61 8.62 -3.95 -5.07
CA ARG A 61 9.99 -3.46 -4.97
C ARG A 61 10.26 -2.72 -3.66
N GLU A 62 9.35 -1.87 -3.21
CA GLU A 62 9.47 -1.16 -1.92
C GLU A 62 9.39 -2.12 -0.73
N LEU A 63 8.70 -3.25 -0.92
CA LEU A 63 8.61 -4.33 0.06
C LEU A 63 9.79 -5.31 0.00
N ALA A 64 10.79 -5.06 -0.85
CA ALA A 64 11.97 -5.90 -1.04
C ALA A 64 11.65 -7.38 -1.33
N LEU A 65 10.55 -7.65 -2.06
CA LEU A 65 10.17 -9.02 -2.38
C LEU A 65 11.14 -9.63 -3.43
N PRO A 66 11.64 -10.86 -3.21
CA PRO A 66 12.65 -11.48 -4.07
C PRO A 66 12.15 -11.75 -5.51
N ASN A 67 10.84 -11.89 -5.71
CA ASN A 67 10.20 -12.08 -7.02
C ASN A 67 9.38 -10.87 -7.47
N ALA A 68 9.61 -9.68 -6.90
CA ALA A 68 8.84 -8.50 -7.24
C ALA A 68 8.92 -8.20 -8.76
N PRO A 69 7.78 -7.92 -9.41
CA PRO A 69 7.80 -7.41 -10.77
C PRO A 69 8.66 -6.14 -10.82
N GLN A 70 9.61 -6.06 -11.75
CA GLN A 70 10.42 -4.85 -11.96
C GLN A 70 9.64 -3.70 -12.61
N VAL A 71 8.33 -3.89 -12.84
CA VAL A 71 7.47 -2.86 -13.43
C VAL A 71 7.07 -1.82 -12.38
N PRO A 72 7.05 -0.52 -12.73
CA PRO A 72 6.54 0.51 -11.84
C PRO A 72 5.03 0.33 -11.63
N GLY A 73 4.61 0.08 -10.39
CA GLY A 73 3.20 -0.07 -10.04
C GLY A 73 2.96 -0.67 -8.66
N ALA A 74 1.79 -0.39 -8.09
CA ALA A 74 1.36 -0.92 -6.80
C ALA A 74 1.36 -2.46 -6.80
N LEU A 75 1.71 -3.07 -5.67
CA LEU A 75 1.63 -4.52 -5.53
C LEU A 75 0.17 -4.93 -5.42
N ILE A 76 -0.35 -5.57 -6.47
CA ILE A 76 -1.69 -6.15 -6.48
C ILE A 76 -1.61 -7.54 -5.87
N LEU A 77 -2.32 -7.73 -4.77
CA LEU A 77 -2.42 -9.01 -4.08
C LEU A 77 -3.60 -9.83 -4.62
N PRO A 78 -3.51 -11.17 -4.59
CA PRO A 78 -4.63 -12.04 -4.90
C PRO A 78 -5.72 -11.96 -3.84
N ASP A 79 -6.94 -12.36 -4.20
CA ASP A 79 -8.12 -12.33 -3.33
C ASP A 79 -8.03 -13.22 -2.07
N ASP A 80 -7.03 -14.07 -1.97
CA ASP A 80 -6.78 -14.89 -0.77
C ASP A 80 -6.33 -14.04 0.44
N TYR A 81 -5.82 -12.83 0.21
CA TYR A 81 -5.39 -11.94 1.29
C TYR A 81 -6.58 -11.33 2.02
N GLN A 82 -6.56 -11.41 3.36
CA GLN A 82 -7.55 -10.75 4.20
C GLN A 82 -7.20 -9.28 4.39
N VAL A 83 -8.17 -8.39 4.17
CA VAL A 83 -7.97 -6.96 4.39
C VAL A 83 -7.87 -6.68 5.90
N GLY A 84 -6.90 -5.84 6.29
CA GLY A 84 -6.65 -5.45 7.69
C GLY A 84 -5.77 -6.40 8.49
N THR A 85 -5.24 -7.46 7.87
CA THR A 85 -4.13 -8.23 8.44
C THR A 85 -2.79 -7.62 8.06
N ALA A 86 -1.78 -7.78 8.92
CA ALA A 86 -0.42 -7.37 8.60
C ALA A 86 0.07 -8.13 7.36
N PHE A 87 0.80 -7.44 6.48
CA PHE A 87 1.35 -8.06 5.28
C PHE A 87 2.45 -9.06 5.65
N ASP A 88 2.29 -10.30 5.20
CA ASP A 88 3.25 -11.37 5.47
C ASP A 88 4.23 -11.49 4.30
N PHE A 89 5.47 -11.02 4.53
CA PHE A 89 6.57 -11.07 3.58
C PHE A 89 7.00 -12.51 3.22
N LYS A 90 6.66 -13.51 4.04
CA LYS A 90 6.96 -14.92 3.73
C LYS A 90 5.95 -15.54 2.77
N LYS A 91 4.76 -14.95 2.69
CA LYS A 91 3.64 -15.46 1.87
C LYS A 91 3.62 -14.86 0.46
N ALA A 92 4.47 -13.87 0.21
CA ALA A 92 4.51 -13.03 -0.98
C ALA A 92 5.56 -13.45 -2.00
#